data_AF-A0A7W3TRS3-F1
#
_entry.id   AF-A0A7W3TRS3-F1
#
_cell.length_a   1.000
_cell.length_b   1.000
_cell.length_c   1.000
_cell.angle_alpha   90.00
_cell.angle_beta   90.00
_cell.angle_gamma   90.00
#
_symmetry.space_group_name_H-M   'P 1'
#
loop_
_entity.id
_entity.type
_entity.pdbx_description
1 polymer ?
#
loop_
_entity_poly.entity_id
_entity_poly.type
_entity_poly.pdbx_seq_one_letter_code
_entity_poly.pdbx_strand_id
1 'polypeptide(L)'
;MVLSGLRQGDIIMLDNAPKPEHNHEQKGYRPWLVVSDPFLTVVTPFAWVIPFTSEEKIFPTVVKWDGKKEGTITKGTLLVEQMTSLDLENRQYKIVDHVDHIPQQVFRNIVSILGI
;
A
#
# COMPACT_ATOMS: atom_id res chain seq x y z
N MET A 1 -16.59 -12.73 4.64
CA MET A 1 -15.70 -13.93 4.73
C MET A 1 -14.41 -13.48 5.40
N VAL A 2 -13.88 -14.13 6.44
CA VAL A 2 -12.64 -13.65 7.10
C VAL A 2 -11.50 -13.68 6.07
N LEU A 3 -10.92 -12.51 5.77
CA LEU A 3 -9.74 -12.36 4.90
C LEU A 3 -8.51 -12.91 5.64
N SER A 4 -8.47 -14.23 5.85
CA SER A 4 -7.68 -14.93 6.87
C SER A 4 -6.19 -15.12 6.55
N GLY A 5 -5.61 -14.28 5.70
CA GLY A 5 -4.20 -14.40 5.32
C GLY A 5 -3.47 -13.09 5.05
N LEU A 6 -4.16 -11.94 5.06
CA LEU A 6 -3.51 -10.66 4.80
C LEU A 6 -2.85 -10.13 6.07
N ARG A 7 -1.59 -9.73 5.97
CA ARG A 7 -0.83 -9.15 7.07
C ARG A 7 -0.06 -7.90 6.67
N GLN A 8 0.31 -7.11 7.68
CA GLN A 8 1.20 -5.97 7.50
C GLN A 8 2.49 -6.42 6.79
N GLY A 9 2.89 -5.68 5.75
CA GLY A 9 4.05 -6.00 4.92
C GLY A 9 3.72 -6.79 3.65
N ASP A 10 2.51 -7.33 3.53
CA ASP A 10 2.08 -7.92 2.25
C ASP A 10 2.01 -6.86 1.16
N ILE A 11 2.43 -7.22 -0.04
CA ILE A 11 2.23 -6.40 -1.24
C ILE A 11 1.15 -7.07 -2.08
N ILE A 12 0.06 -6.34 -2.29
CA ILE A 12 -1.10 -6.80 -3.05
C ILE A 12 -1.21 -6.10 -4.40
N MET A 13 -1.53 -6.85 -5.45
CA MET A 13 -1.95 -6.32 -6.74
C MET A 13 -3.47 -6.19 -6.78
N LEU A 14 -3.96 -4.98 -7.05
CA LEU A 14 -5.37 -4.70 -7.28
C LEU A 14 -5.55 -3.40 -8.06
N ASP A 15 -6.79 -3.17 -8.52
CA ASP A 15 -7.22 -1.89 -9.08
C ASP A 15 -8.10 -1.12 -8.09
N ASN A 16 -7.85 0.19 -7.95
CA ASN A 16 -8.63 1.13 -7.16
C ASN A 16 -9.68 1.90 -7.99
N ALA A 17 -9.98 1.46 -9.22
CA ALA A 17 -11.09 1.97 -10.03
C ALA A 17 -12.47 1.44 -9.56
N PRO A 18 -13.59 2.05 -9.97
CA PRO A 18 -13.69 3.34 -10.68
C PRO A 18 -13.41 4.54 -9.77
N LYS A 19 -13.00 5.67 -10.35
CA LYS A 19 -12.72 6.93 -9.66
C LYS A 19 -13.28 8.11 -10.47
N PRO A 20 -13.54 9.29 -9.88
CA PRO A 20 -14.01 10.47 -10.61
C PRO A 20 -13.13 10.83 -11.81
N GLU A 21 -13.69 11.48 -12.83
CA GLU A 21 -12.86 11.98 -13.93
C GLU A 21 -11.82 13.00 -13.44
N HIS A 22 -10.65 13.04 -14.06
CA HIS A 22 -9.55 13.97 -13.75
C HIS A 22 -9.03 13.95 -12.29
N ASN A 23 -9.26 12.88 -11.53
CA ASN A 23 -8.71 12.74 -10.19
C ASN A 23 -7.20 12.41 -10.19
N HIS A 24 -6.52 12.72 -9.09
CA HIS A 24 -5.09 12.43 -8.87
C HIS A 24 -4.83 11.21 -7.96
N GLU A 25 -5.88 10.51 -7.53
CA GLU A 25 -5.76 9.32 -6.69
C GLU A 25 -5.17 8.17 -7.50
N GLN A 26 -4.27 7.38 -6.89
CA GLN A 26 -3.74 6.20 -7.56
C GLN A 26 -4.86 5.20 -7.89
N LYS A 27 -4.89 4.81 -9.16
CA LYS A 27 -5.81 3.83 -9.76
C LYS A 27 -5.09 3.00 -10.81
N GLY A 28 -5.78 2.02 -11.39
CA GLY A 28 -5.22 1.02 -12.29
C GLY A 28 -4.66 -0.16 -11.52
N TYR A 29 -4.51 -1.28 -12.21
CA TYR A 29 -4.00 -2.52 -11.63
C TYR A 29 -2.50 -2.39 -11.29
N ARG A 30 -2.18 -2.21 -10.01
CA ARG A 30 -0.83 -1.89 -9.51
C ARG A 30 -0.57 -2.52 -8.14
N PRO A 31 0.69 -2.52 -7.64
CA PRO A 31 1.00 -3.03 -6.32
C PRO A 31 0.66 -1.99 -5.26
N TRP A 32 0.28 -2.49 -4.08
CA TRP A 32 -0.04 -1.72 -2.89
C TRP A 32 0.58 -2.40 -1.67
N LEU A 33 1.32 -1.66 -0.85
CA LEU A 33 1.86 -2.17 0.41
C LEU A 33 0.78 -2.09 1.49
N VAL A 34 0.49 -3.20 2.16
CA VAL A 34 -0.40 -3.25 3.33
C VAL A 34 0.36 -2.75 4.57
N VAL A 35 -0.17 -1.70 5.20
CA VAL A 35 0.41 -1.10 6.41
C VAL A 35 -0.47 -1.25 7.65
N SER A 36 -1.75 -1.60 7.51
CA SER A 36 -2.62 -1.89 8.65
C SER A 36 -2.26 -3.20 9.34
N ASP A 37 -2.50 -3.25 10.65
CA ASP A 37 -2.47 -4.49 11.43
C ASP A 37 -3.53 -5.50 10.91
N PRO A 38 -3.24 -6.82 10.90
CA PRO A 38 -4.21 -7.85 10.50
C PRO A 38 -5.54 -7.79 11.27
N PHE A 39 -5.56 -7.24 12.48
CA PHE A 39 -6.78 -7.02 13.24
C PHE A 39 -7.83 -6.24 12.43
N LEU A 40 -7.43 -5.25 11.62
CA LEU A 40 -8.35 -4.44 10.83
C LEU A 40 -9.15 -5.28 9.82
N THR A 41 -8.49 -6.20 9.11
CA THR A 41 -9.13 -7.08 8.11
C THR A 41 -9.92 -8.23 8.76
N VAL A 42 -9.65 -8.55 10.03
CA VAL A 42 -10.44 -9.52 10.79
C VAL A 42 -11.79 -8.94 11.20
N VAL A 43 -11.83 -7.66 11.56
CA VAL A 43 -13.05 -7.01 12.10
C VAL A 43 -13.78 -6.12 11.09
N THR A 44 -13.18 -5.82 9.94
CA THR A 44 -13.75 -5.03 8.83
C THR A 44 -13.33 -5.61 7.47
N PRO A 45 -13.97 -5.23 6.35
CA PRO A 45 -13.49 -5.62 5.02
C PRO A 45 -12.27 -4.80 4.55
N PHE A 46 -11.75 -3.88 5.37
CA PHE A 46 -10.78 -2.88 4.93
C PHE A 46 -9.34 -3.27 5.22
N ALA A 47 -8.43 -2.80 4.37
CA ALA A 47 -7.01 -2.69 4.66
C ALA A 47 -6.53 -1.26 4.39
N TRP A 48 -5.58 -0.78 5.20
CA TRP A 48 -4.85 0.45 4.89
C TRP A 48 -3.63 0.11 4.07
N VAL A 49 -3.52 0.77 2.91
CA VAL A 49 -2.51 0.45 1.92
C VAL A 49 -1.88 1.69 1.33
N ILE A 50 -0.65 1.54 0.83
CA ILE A 50 0.11 2.61 0.15
C ILE A 50 0.41 2.15 -1.28
N PRO A 51 0.06 2.92 -2.32
CA PRO A 51 0.32 2.53 -3.69
C PRO A 51 1.80 2.64 -4.05
N PHE A 52 2.22 1.73 -4.93
CA PHE A 52 3.45 1.88 -5.70
C PHE A 52 3.20 2.62 -7.02
N THR A 53 4.21 3.36 -7.48
CA THR A 53 4.33 3.83 -8.86
C THR A 53 5.69 3.44 -9.43
N SER A 54 5.75 3.23 -10.75
CA SER A 54 7.01 3.05 -11.47
C SER A 54 7.74 4.38 -11.73
N GLU A 55 7.06 5.51 -11.56
CA GLU A 55 7.66 6.83 -11.71
C GLU A 55 8.64 7.09 -10.56
N GLU A 56 9.83 7.58 -10.91
CA GLU A 56 10.71 8.17 -9.90
C GLU A 56 10.20 9.56 -9.55
N LYS A 57 9.77 9.72 -8.29
CA LYS A 57 9.38 11.00 -7.73
C LYS A 57 10.39 11.45 -6.68
N ILE A 58 10.65 12.74 -6.64
CA ILE A 58 11.47 13.37 -5.61
C ILE A 58 10.53 14.25 -4.81
N PHE A 59 10.03 13.73 -3.71
CA PHE A 59 9.09 14.43 -2.83
C PHE A 59 9.26 13.94 -1.38
N PRO A 60 9.09 14.78 -0.35
CA PRO A 60 9.41 14.40 1.03
C PRO A 60 8.62 13.20 1.57
N THR A 61 7.40 12.97 1.05
CA THR A 61 6.53 11.90 1.51
C THR A 61 6.72 10.58 0.76
N VAL A 62 7.53 10.53 -0.31
CA VAL A 62 7.72 9.29 -1.07
C VAL A 62 8.88 8.47 -0.52
N VAL A 63 8.80 7.15 -0.65
CA VAL A 63 9.86 6.21 -0.25
C VAL A 63 10.30 5.41 -1.46
N LYS A 64 11.60 5.48 -1.80
CA LYS A 64 12.18 4.64 -2.84
C LYS A 64 12.22 3.19 -2.35
N TRP A 65 11.73 2.26 -3.16
CA TRP A 65 11.67 0.84 -2.85
C TRP A 65 12.54 0.07 -3.83
N ASP A 66 13.77 -0.21 -3.40
CA ASP A 66 14.68 -1.09 -4.11
C ASP A 66 14.37 -2.51 -3.64
N GLY A 67 13.60 -3.27 -4.43
CA GLY A 67 13.07 -4.57 -3.99
C GLY A 67 14.12 -5.46 -3.33
N LYS A 68 15.33 -5.55 -3.90
CA LYS A 68 16.42 -6.36 -3.33
C LYS A 68 16.84 -5.89 -1.93
N LYS A 69 16.93 -4.57 -1.68
CA LYS A 69 17.25 -4.04 -0.34
C LYS A 69 16.15 -4.37 0.68
N GLU A 70 14.91 -4.35 0.25
CA GLU A 70 13.76 -4.62 1.11
C GLU A 70 13.39 -6.12 1.17
N GLY A 71 14.12 -6.98 0.48
CA GLY A 71 13.85 -8.43 0.46
C GLY A 71 12.67 -8.85 -0.42
N THR A 72 12.24 -8.01 -1.35
CA THR A 72 11.10 -8.21 -2.25
C THR A 72 11.51 -8.25 -3.73
N ILE A 73 10.63 -8.75 -4.59
CA ILE A 73 10.77 -8.62 -6.06
C ILE A 73 10.19 -7.27 -6.53
N THR A 74 9.13 -6.83 -5.87
CA THR A 74 8.45 -5.56 -6.12
C THR A 74 9.43 -4.40 -5.99
N LYS A 75 9.37 -3.46 -6.93
CA LYS A 75 10.20 -2.27 -6.99
C LYS A 75 9.38 -1.06 -7.41
N GLY A 76 9.85 0.13 -7.05
CA GLY A 76 9.24 1.39 -7.48
C GLY A 76 9.34 2.45 -6.40
N THR A 77 8.38 3.37 -6.41
CA THR A 77 8.26 4.44 -5.43
C THR A 77 6.94 4.27 -4.68
N LEU A 78 6.99 4.17 -3.35
CA LEU A 78 5.80 4.25 -2.50
C LEU A 78 5.37 5.69 -2.32
N LEU A 79 4.09 5.97 -2.59
CA LEU A 79 3.49 7.30 -2.45
C LEU A 79 2.73 7.39 -1.12
N VAL A 80 3.44 7.65 -0.02
CA VAL A 80 2.85 7.60 1.34
C VAL A 80 1.73 8.63 1.51
N GLU A 81 1.82 9.78 0.83
CA GLU A 81 0.76 10.78 0.79
C GLU A 81 -0.54 10.31 0.13
N GLN A 82 -0.50 9.22 -0.63
CA GLN A 82 -1.67 8.57 -1.21
C GLN A 82 -2.07 7.29 -0.48
N MET A 83 -1.68 7.13 0.80
CA MET A 83 -2.20 6.09 1.67
C MET A 83 -3.73 6.14 1.68
N THR A 84 -4.38 4.98 1.57
CA THR A 84 -5.83 4.90 1.49
C THR A 84 -6.37 3.63 2.14
N SER A 85 -7.66 3.63 2.48
CA SER A 85 -8.38 2.46 2.96
C SER A 85 -9.13 1.81 1.81
N LEU A 86 -8.88 0.52 1.55
CA LEU A 86 -9.52 -0.22 0.47
C LEU A 86 -10.40 -1.33 1.02
N ASP A 87 -11.62 -1.44 0.48
CA ASP A 87 -12.48 -2.61 0.67
C ASP A 87 -11.89 -3.78 -0.12
N LEU A 88 -11.39 -4.79 0.57
CA LEU A 88 -10.81 -5.99 -0.01
C LEU A 88 -11.80 -7.14 -0.14
N GLU A 89 -12.99 -7.03 0.48
CA GLU A 89 -14.05 -8.04 0.30
C GLU A 89 -14.69 -7.91 -1.08
N ASN A 90 -14.86 -6.67 -1.56
CA ASN A 90 -15.47 -6.38 -2.86
C ASN A 90 -14.45 -6.09 -3.98
N ARG A 91 -13.14 -6.24 -3.72
CA ARG A 91 -12.08 -6.09 -4.72
C ARG A 91 -11.32 -7.39 -4.91
N GLN A 92 -11.11 -7.78 -6.16
CA GLN A 92 -10.20 -8.87 -6.48
C GLN A 92 -8.76 -8.37 -6.29
N TYR A 93 -8.07 -8.94 -5.29
CA TYR A 93 -6.66 -8.68 -5.04
C TYR A 93 -5.85 -9.98 -5.09
N LYS A 94 -4.55 -9.85 -5.28
CA LYS A 94 -3.58 -10.96 -5.18
C LYS A 94 -2.40 -10.54 -4.34
N ILE A 95 -2.04 -11.33 -3.33
CA ILE A 95 -0.75 -11.17 -2.66
C ILE A 95 0.33 -11.61 -3.65
N VAL A 96 1.26 -10.72 -3.97
CA VAL A 96 2.31 -10.97 -4.97
C VAL A 96 3.72 -10.94 -4.37
N ASP A 97 3.86 -10.41 -3.16
CA ASP A 97 5.13 -10.25 -2.49
C ASP A 97 4.91 -10.02 -0.99
N HIS A 98 5.98 -10.04 -0.22
CA HIS A 98 5.95 -9.74 1.21
C HIS A 98 7.28 -9.17 1.69
N VAL A 99 7.23 -8.14 2.54
CA VAL A 99 8.38 -7.63 3.27
C VAL A 99 8.25 -7.91 4.76
N ASP A 100 9.25 -8.58 5.35
CA ASP A 100 9.23 -8.90 6.80
C ASP A 100 9.33 -7.64 7.67
N HIS A 101 10.01 -6.60 7.18
CA HIS A 101 10.23 -5.34 7.88
C HIS A 101 9.98 -4.14 6.98
N ILE A 102 8.84 -3.48 7.14
CA ILE A 102 8.55 -2.23 6.43
C ILE A 102 9.59 -1.18 6.86
N PRO A 103 10.25 -0.47 5.92
CA PRO A 103 11.19 0.59 6.24
C PRO A 103 10.59 1.62 7.19
N GLN A 104 11.29 1.94 8.28
CA GLN A 104 10.81 2.89 9.29
C GLN A 104 10.43 4.25 8.71
N GLN A 105 11.02 4.65 7.59
CA GLN A 105 10.68 5.88 6.89
C GLN A 105 9.21 5.94 6.47
N VAL A 106 8.60 4.80 6.14
CA VAL A 106 7.17 4.72 5.78
C VAL A 106 6.31 5.19 6.95
N PHE A 107 6.51 4.62 8.14
CA PHE A 107 5.76 5.02 9.34
C PHE A 107 6.08 6.44 9.80
N ARG A 108 7.34 6.89 9.69
CA ARG A 108 7.71 8.30 9.96
C ARG A 108 6.94 9.26 9.05
N ASN A 109 6.82 8.93 7.77
CA ASN A 109 6.06 9.73 6.81
C ASN A 109 4.56 9.74 7.17
N ILE A 110 3.97 8.59 7.53
CA ILE A 110 2.56 8.52 7.97
C ILE A 110 2.33 9.43 9.18
N VAL A 111 3.15 9.30 10.22
CA VAL A 111 3.06 10.13 11.44
C VAL A 111 3.21 11.61 11.12
N SER A 112 4.18 11.97 10.27
CA SER A 112 4.41 13.35 9.83
C SER A 112 3.24 13.93 9.04
N ILE A 113 2.60 13.13 8.17
CA ILE A 113 1.41 13.51 7.41
C ILE A 113 0.20 13.73 8.33
N LEU A 114 0.05 12.88 9.35
CA LEU A 114 -1.02 12.99 10.35
C LEU A 114 -0.79 14.16 11.33
N GLY A 115 0.43 14.70 11.40
CA GLY A 115 0.77 15.81 12.28
C GLY A 115 0.77 15.45 13.77
N ILE A 116 1.10 14.20 14.09
CA ILE A 116 1.17 13.65 15.45
C ILE A 116 2.58 13.20 15.83
#